data_AF-A0A817H912-F1
#
_entry.id   AF-A0A817H912-F1
#
_cell.length_a   1.000
_cell.length_b   1.000
_cell.length_c   1.000
_cell.angle_alpha   90.00
_cell.angle_beta   90.00
_cell.angle_gamma   90.00
#
_symmetry.space_group_name_H-M   'P 1'
#
loop_
_entity.id
_entity.type
_entity.pdbx_description
1 polymer ?
#
loop_
_entity_poly.entity_id
_entity_poly.type
_entity_poly.pdbx_seq_one_letter_code
_entity_poly.pdbx_strand_id
1 'polypeptide(L)'
;MCGSKGSQLSGGQKQRIAIARALLRNPVLFLCDEATAALDNVSEKLVQKALEDAQQSIGNRTSLTVAHRLTTIQNCHMILVLNYGRVSEKGSHESLLAQQKTYYRMWMMTQDR
;
A
#
# COMPACT_ATOMS: atom_id res chain seq x y z
N MET A 1 -10.34 19.23 -21.07
CA MET A 1 -10.16 17.87 -21.59
C MET A 1 -8.86 17.30 -21.02
N CYS A 2 -8.78 16.02 -20.64
CA CYS A 2 -7.56 15.42 -20.06
C CYS A 2 -6.47 15.06 -21.09
N GLY A 3 -6.61 15.48 -22.35
CA GLY A 3 -5.79 15.01 -23.48
C GLY A 3 -6.02 13.54 -23.84
N SER A 4 -5.45 13.08 -24.96
CA SER A 4 -5.49 11.68 -25.36
C SER A 4 -4.76 10.81 -24.33
N LYS A 5 -5.39 9.73 -23.85
CA LYS A 5 -4.82 8.83 -22.82
C LYS A 5 -4.36 9.56 -21.53
N GLY A 6 -4.99 10.69 -21.19
CA GLY A 6 -4.64 11.45 -19.99
C GLY A 6 -3.33 12.22 -20.12
N SER A 7 -2.87 12.55 -21.32
CA SER A 7 -1.57 13.21 -21.57
C SER A 7 -1.38 14.55 -20.86
N GLN A 8 -2.46 15.23 -20.48
CA GLN A 8 -2.39 16.51 -19.75
C GLN A 8 -2.38 16.35 -18.21
N LEU A 9 -2.36 15.12 -17.70
CA LEU A 9 -2.34 14.83 -16.27
C LEU A 9 -0.92 14.50 -15.79
N SER A 10 -0.56 15.03 -14.63
CA SER A 10 0.67 14.63 -13.92
C SER A 10 0.61 13.15 -13.49
N GLY A 11 1.77 12.57 -13.16
CA GLY A 11 1.84 11.19 -12.64
C GLY A 11 0.92 10.97 -11.44
N GLY A 12 1.00 11.84 -10.43
CA GLY A 12 0.13 11.77 -9.26
C GLY A 12 -1.36 12.00 -9.55
N GLN A 13 -1.72 12.82 -10.55
CA GLN A 13 -3.12 12.96 -10.97
C GLN A 13 -3.64 11.68 -11.63
N LYS A 14 -2.86 11.06 -12.52
CA LYS A 14 -3.20 9.77 -13.13
C LYS A 14 -3.37 8.68 -12.07
N GLN A 15 -2.49 8.65 -11.08
CA GLN A 15 -2.54 7.69 -9.98
C GLN A 15 -3.80 7.86 -9.13
N ARG A 16 -4.14 9.09 -8.72
CA ARG A 16 -5.39 9.36 -7.97
C ARG A 16 -6.64 8.95 -8.75
N ILE A 17 -6.70 9.22 -10.06
CA ILE A 17 -7.83 8.79 -10.90
C ILE A 17 -7.88 7.26 -10.99
N ALA A 18 -6.75 6.58 -11.12
CA ALA A 18 -6.69 5.12 -11.15
C ALA A 18 -7.20 4.51 -9.84
N ILE A 19 -6.78 5.05 -8.69
CA ILE A 19 -7.24 4.63 -7.36
C ILE A 19 -8.74 4.85 -7.23
N ALA A 20 -9.24 6.05 -7.55
CA ALA A 20 -10.67 6.35 -7.49
C ALA A 20 -11.49 5.38 -8.35
N ARG A 21 -11.04 5.09 -9.58
CA ARG A 21 -11.67 4.10 -10.46
C ARG A 21 -11.67 2.69 -9.87
N ALA A 22 -10.57 2.29 -9.23
CA ALA A 22 -10.45 0.97 -8.62
C ALA A 22 -11.39 0.84 -7.40
N LEU A 23 -11.49 1.88 -6.57
CA LEU A 23 -12.40 1.93 -5.43
C LEU A 23 -13.87 1.92 -5.85
N LEU A 24 -14.25 2.73 -6.86
CA LEU A 24 -15.62 2.80 -7.38
C LEU A 24 -16.12 1.46 -7.95
N ARG A 25 -15.22 0.61 -8.45
CA ARG A 25 -15.59 -0.70 -8.99
C ARG A 25 -15.97 -1.71 -7.90
N ASN A 26 -15.70 -1.42 -6.64
CA ASN A 26 -15.93 -2.30 -5.50
C ASN A 26 -15.47 -3.76 -5.75
N PRO A 27 -14.17 -3.99 -6.03
CA PRO A 27 -13.71 -5.33 -6.36
C PRO A 27 -13.60 -6.21 -5.12
N VAL A 28 -13.92 -7.50 -5.27
CA VAL A 28 -13.74 -8.52 -4.22
C VAL A 28 -12.25 -8.73 -3.90
N LEU A 29 -11.39 -8.58 -4.91
CA LEU A 29 -9.92 -8.62 -4.77
C LEU A 29 -9.32 -7.27 -5.18
N PHE A 30 -8.63 -6.62 -4.26
CA PHE A 30 -7.98 -5.33 -4.47
C PHE A 30 -6.46 -5.48 -4.41
N LEU A 31 -5.78 -5.20 -5.52
CA LEU A 31 -4.33 -5.34 -5.64
C LEU A 31 -3.69 -3.95 -5.74
N CYS A 32 -2.77 -3.65 -4.82
CA CYS A 32 -2.01 -2.41 -4.81
C CYS A 32 -0.54 -2.71 -5.01
N ASP A 33 0.05 -2.19 -6.08
CA ASP A 33 1.49 -2.21 -6.32
C ASP A 33 2.01 -0.78 -6.24
N GLU A 34 2.66 -0.43 -5.12
CA GLU A 34 3.21 0.91 -4.88
C GLU A 34 2.23 2.07 -5.21
N ALA A 35 0.97 1.91 -4.81
CA ALA A 35 -0.14 2.75 -5.26
C ALA A 35 -0.03 4.25 -4.88
N THR A 36 0.95 4.65 -4.08
CA THR A 36 1.19 6.06 -3.69
C THR A 36 2.54 6.64 -4.15
N ALA A 37 3.38 5.88 -4.87
CA ALA A 37 4.78 6.24 -5.11
C ALA A 37 5.00 7.53 -5.93
N ALA A 38 4.03 7.98 -6.73
CA ALA A 38 4.14 9.20 -7.55
C ALA A 38 3.44 10.42 -6.94
N LEU A 39 3.12 10.38 -5.64
CA LEU A 39 2.47 11.46 -4.90
C LEU A 39 3.45 12.24 -4.03
N ASP A 40 3.16 13.52 -3.80
CA ASP A 40 3.81 14.29 -2.73
C ASP A 40 3.36 13.80 -1.34
N ASN A 41 4.12 14.12 -0.30
CA ASN A 41 3.89 13.63 1.07
C ASN A 41 2.49 13.95 1.62
N VAL A 42 1.88 15.08 1.24
CA VAL A 42 0.53 15.46 1.73
C VAL A 42 -0.52 14.64 0.99
N SER A 43 -0.44 14.59 -0.34
CA SER A 43 -1.33 13.78 -1.17
C SER A 43 -1.23 12.29 -0.84
N GLU A 44 -0.03 11.79 -0.55
CA GLU A 44 0.21 10.40 -0.15
C GLU A 44 -0.56 10.05 1.12
N LYS A 45 -0.47 10.85 2.18
CA LYS A 45 -1.21 10.61 3.43
C LYS A 45 -2.72 10.58 3.22
N LEU A 46 -3.24 11.50 2.41
CA LEU A 46 -4.68 11.55 2.11
C LEU A 46 -5.15 10.32 1.34
N VAL A 47 -4.38 9.90 0.33
CA VAL A 47 -4.70 8.73 -0.48
C VAL A 47 -4.56 7.44 0.33
N GLN A 48 -3.52 7.33 1.15
CA GLN A 48 -3.31 6.20 2.04
C GLN A 48 -4.49 6.01 3.00
N LYS A 49 -4.96 7.10 3.63
CA LYS A 49 -6.15 7.06 4.48
C LYS A 49 -7.40 6.62 3.70
N ALA A 50 -7.61 7.14 2.50
CA ALA A 50 -8.76 6.73 1.67
C ALA A 50 -8.70 5.24 1.27
N LEU A 51 -7.50 4.69 1.04
CA LEU A 51 -7.30 3.27 0.77
C LEU A 51 -7.60 2.41 2.01
N GLU A 52 -7.14 2.84 3.19
CA GLU A 52 -7.40 2.17 4.46
C GLU A 52 -8.91 2.16 4.79
N ASP A 53 -9.57 3.32 4.70
CA ASP A 53 -11.02 3.47 4.91
C ASP A 53 -11.81 2.58 3.93
N ALA A 54 -11.37 2.52 2.67
CA ALA A 54 -11.96 1.60 1.71
C ALA A 54 -11.76 0.14 2.15
N GLN A 55 -10.53 -0.28 2.41
CA GLN A 55 -10.24 -1.67 2.83
C GLN A 55 -11.07 -2.11 4.04
N GLN A 56 -11.30 -1.21 5.00
CA GLN A 56 -12.08 -1.49 6.22
C GLN A 56 -13.60 -1.44 6.03
N SER A 57 -14.11 -0.56 5.16
CA SER A 57 -15.56 -0.32 5.02
C SER A 57 -16.34 -1.44 4.35
N ILE A 58 -15.68 -2.45 3.76
CA ILE A 58 -16.34 -3.54 3.02
C ILE A 58 -15.85 -4.89 3.54
N GLY A 59 -16.65 -5.52 4.41
CA GLY A 59 -16.26 -6.73 5.14
C GLY A 59 -15.94 -7.98 4.31
N ASN A 60 -16.24 -7.98 2.99
CA ASN A 60 -15.99 -9.12 2.09
C ASN A 60 -14.89 -8.86 1.05
N ARG A 61 -14.03 -7.85 1.25
CA ARG A 61 -12.93 -7.54 0.32
C ARG A 61 -11.60 -8.11 0.80
N THR A 62 -10.91 -8.82 -0.08
CA THR A 62 -9.51 -9.23 0.10
C THR A 62 -8.61 -8.18 -0.52
N SER A 63 -7.63 -7.67 0.21
CA SER A 63 -6.64 -6.73 -0.29
C SER A 63 -5.24 -7.32 -0.22
N LEU A 64 -4.48 -7.21 -1.31
CA LEU A 64 -3.06 -7.53 -1.36
C LEU A 64 -2.29 -6.28 -1.75
N THR A 65 -1.38 -5.86 -0.88
CA THR A 65 -0.57 -4.65 -1.07
C THR A 65 0.89 -5.01 -1.09
N VAL A 66 1.59 -4.58 -2.14
CA VAL A 66 3.05 -4.54 -2.23
C VAL A 66 3.46 -3.11 -1.89
N ALA A 67 4.35 -2.96 -0.91
CA ALA A 67 4.78 -1.65 -0.45
C ALA A 67 6.27 -1.61 -0.19
N HIS A 68 6.90 -0.51 -0.60
CA HIS A 68 8.26 -0.14 -0.21
C HIS A 68 8.30 0.73 1.06
N ARG A 69 7.13 1.19 1.53
CA ARG A 69 6.97 1.90 2.81
C ARG A 69 6.30 0.98 3.82
N LEU A 70 6.97 0.74 4.94
CA LEU A 70 6.44 -0.16 5.96
C LEU A 70 5.22 0.40 6.69
N THR A 71 5.10 1.73 6.78
CA THR A 71 3.94 2.41 7.37
C THR A 71 2.63 2.07 6.65
N THR A 72 2.69 1.78 5.34
CA THR A 72 1.54 1.37 4.51
C THR A 72 1.02 -0.03 4.84
N ILE A 73 1.86 -0.91 5.40
CA ILE A 73 1.52 -2.33 5.63
C ILE A 73 1.43 -2.71 7.10
N GLN A 74 1.73 -1.78 8.03
CA GLN A 74 1.70 -2.06 9.48
C GLN A 74 0.31 -2.50 9.97
N ASN A 75 -0.76 -2.02 9.34
CA ASN A 75 -2.14 -2.33 9.71
C ASN A 75 -2.70 -3.58 9.00
N CYS A 76 -1.88 -4.29 8.22
CA CYS A 76 -2.34 -5.48 7.50
C CYS A 76 -2.58 -6.65 8.47
N HIS A 77 -3.65 -7.42 8.23
CA HIS A 77 -3.94 -8.66 8.96
C HIS A 77 -2.78 -9.67 8.90
N MET A 78 -2.05 -9.67 7.78
CA MET A 78 -0.92 -10.55 7.53
C MET A 78 0.08 -9.86 6.62
N ILE A 79 1.35 -9.93 7.00
CA ILE A 79 2.49 -9.43 6.24
C ILE A 79 3.34 -10.62 5.83
N LEU A 80 3.74 -10.64 4.55
CA LEU A 80 4.67 -11.61 3.99
C LEU A 80 5.96 -10.89 3.63
N VAL A 81 7.07 -11.31 4.22
CA VAL A 81 8.40 -10.81 3.87
C VAL A 81 9.00 -11.74 2.84
N LEU A 82 9.37 -11.18 1.69
CA LEU A 82 10.02 -11.91 0.61
C LEU A 82 11.54 -11.71 0.66
N ASN A 83 12.28 -12.80 0.54
CA ASN A 83 13.73 -12.79 0.41
C ASN A 83 14.15 -13.83 -0.65
N TYR A 84 14.94 -13.40 -1.66
CA TYR A 84 15.35 -14.24 -2.80
C TYR A 84 14.19 -15.02 -3.45
N GLY A 85 13.04 -14.37 -3.64
CA GLY A 85 11.84 -14.98 -4.25
C GLY A 85 11.10 -15.99 -3.37
N ARG A 86 11.46 -16.13 -2.09
CA ARG A 86 10.78 -17.01 -1.12
C ARG A 86 10.24 -16.22 0.05
N VAL A 87 9.15 -16.69 0.65
CA VAL A 87 8.64 -16.13 1.91
C VAL A 87 9.60 -16.48 3.03
N SER A 88 10.29 -15.48 3.57
CA SER A 88 11.21 -15.64 4.71
C SER A 88 10.53 -15.46 6.06
N GLU A 89 9.52 -14.59 6.13
CA GLU A 89 8.74 -14.34 7.34
C GLU A 89 7.27 -14.12 7.00
N LYS A 90 6.40 -14.47 7.96
CA LYS A 90 4.95 -14.33 7.86
C LYS A 90 4.38 -14.04 9.25
N GLY A 91 3.53 -13.02 9.38
CA GLY A 91 2.88 -12.70 10.66
C GLY A 91 2.15 -11.36 10.62
N SER A 92 1.61 -10.95 11.78
CA SER A 92 1.19 -9.55 11.98
C SER A 92 2.40 -8.64 12.17
N HIS A 93 2.19 -7.33 12.10
CA HIS A 93 3.24 -6.35 12.38
C HIS A 93 3.92 -6.59 13.74
N GLU A 94 3.14 -6.79 14.79
CA GLU A 94 3.64 -6.99 16.16
C GLU A 94 4.43 -8.30 16.28
N SER A 95 3.91 -9.38 15.69
CA SER A 95 4.57 -10.69 15.70
C SER A 95 5.91 -10.65 14.96
N LEU A 96 6.00 -9.92 13.85
CA LEU A 96 7.23 -9.78 13.08
C LEU A 96 8.25 -8.86 13.76
N LEU A 97 7.80 -7.80 14.44
CA LEU A 97 8.68 -6.96 15.26
C LEU A 97 9.29 -7.74 16.42
N ALA A 98 8.48 -8.56 17.11
CA ALA A 98 8.94 -9.37 18.23
C ALA A 98 10.02 -10.40 17.83
N GLN A 99 10.02 -10.86 16.58
CA GLN A 99 11.02 -11.81 16.09
C GLN A 99 12.42 -11.21 15.89
N GLN A 100 12.54 -9.88 15.80
CA GLN A 100 13.82 -9.16 15.61
C GLN A 100 14.65 -9.63 14.39
N LYS A 101 13.97 -10.09 13.33
CA LYS A 101 14.58 -10.57 12.07
C LYS A 101 14.58 -9.48 10.98
N THR A 102 14.39 -9.85 9.71
CA THR A 102 14.51 -8.95 8.55
C THR A 102 13.45 -7.86 8.62
N TYR A 103 12.19 -8.20 8.91
CA TYR A 103 11.12 -7.21 9.05
C TYR A 103 11.46 -6.12 10.08
N TYR A 104 11.88 -6.55 11.28
CA TYR A 104 12.29 -5.64 12.35
C TYR A 104 13.44 -4.72 11.93
N ARG A 105 14.47 -5.26 11.27
CA ARG A 105 15.60 -4.44 10.77
C ARG A 105 15.14 -3.39 9.76
N MET A 106 14.28 -3.78 8.82
CA MET A 106 13.71 -2.84 7.85
C MET A 106 12.88 -1.76 8.55
N TRP A 107 12.13 -2.12 9.59
CA TRP A 107 11.34 -1.19 10.39
C TRP A 107 12.20 -0.15 11.11
N MET A 108 13.28 -0.59 11.77
CA MET A 108 14.19 0.32 12.49
C MET A 108 14.87 1.31 11.54
N MET A 109 15.33 0.87 10.37
CA MET A 109 15.91 1.76 9.35
C MET A 109 14.92 2.81 8.82
N THR A 110 13.62 2.54 8.93
CA THR A 110 12.58 3.48 8.47
C THR A 110 12.28 4.56 9.52
N GLN A 111 12.54 4.29 10.81
CA GLN A 111 12.33 5.26 11.89
C GLN A 111 13.52 6.22 12.10
N ASP A 112 14.71 5.85 11.66
CA ASP A 112 15.91 6.71 11.68
C ASP A 112 15.91 7.77 10.55
N ARG A 113 14.79 7.98 9.85
CA ARG A 113 14.61 8.98 8.78
C ARG A 113 13.52 9.98 9.13
#